data_AF-A0A7K2Q8R1-F1
#
_entry.id   AF-A0A7K2Q8R1-F1
#
_cell.length_a   1.000
_cell.length_b   1.000
_cell.length_c   1.000
_cell.angle_alpha   90.00
_cell.angle_beta   90.00
_cell.angle_gamma   90.00
#
_symmetry.space_group_name_H-M   'P 1'
#
loop_
_entity.id
_entity.type
_entity.pdbx_description
1 polymer ?
#
loop_
_entity_poly.entity_id
_entity_poly.type
_entity_poly.pdbx_seq_one_letter_code
_entity_poly.pdbx_strand_id
1 'polypeptide(L)'
;MYPKVKPALARAWRDLQTVQFGVTPAHAVVLGPVDTATGSLIDRIDGTRGMELLRAEAAAVGLPEGQVDALVRRLAAAGLLDDATAGGPRAQAV
;
A
#
# COMPACT_ATOMS: atom_id res chain seq x y z
N MET A 1 -1.53 3.91 -13.61
CA MET A 1 -1.49 2.86 -12.55
C MET A 1 -2.42 3.30 -11.43
N TYR A 2 -3.36 2.45 -11.05
CA TYR A 2 -4.26 2.65 -9.91
C TYR A 2 -3.95 1.59 -8.85
N PRO A 3 -2.96 1.83 -7.96
CA PRO A 3 -2.55 0.84 -6.98
C PRO A 3 -3.68 0.58 -5.97
N LYS A 4 -3.94 -0.70 -5.70
CA LYS A 4 -4.91 -1.15 -4.69
C LYS A 4 -4.21 -2.04 -3.68
N VAL A 5 -4.24 -1.67 -2.40
CA VAL A 5 -3.80 -2.57 -1.32
C VAL A 5 -4.82 -3.68 -1.22
N LYS A 6 -4.36 -4.93 -1.11
CA LYS A 6 -5.24 -6.11 -1.00
C LYS A 6 -6.15 -5.97 0.24
N PRO A 7 -7.46 -5.70 0.06
CA PRO A 7 -8.36 -5.44 1.20
C PRO A 7 -8.61 -6.70 2.04
N ALA A 8 -8.39 -7.88 1.46
CA ALA A 8 -8.46 -9.17 2.15
C ALA A 8 -7.34 -9.36 3.20
N LEU A 9 -6.28 -8.54 3.17
CA LEU A 9 -5.24 -8.57 4.18
C LEU A 9 -5.62 -7.65 5.34
N ALA A 10 -6.16 -8.26 6.40
CA ALA A 10 -6.42 -7.56 7.66
C ALA A 10 -5.15 -6.84 8.14
N ARG A 11 -5.29 -5.56 8.47
CA ARG A 11 -4.17 -4.70 8.88
C ARG A 11 -4.14 -4.53 10.39
N ALA A 12 -2.98 -4.69 11.00
CA ALA A 12 -2.77 -4.42 12.42
C ALA A 12 -1.46 -3.66 12.64
N TRP A 13 -1.50 -2.60 13.44
CA TRP A 13 -0.28 -1.95 13.94
C TRP A 13 0.40 -2.88 14.93
N ARG A 14 1.68 -3.17 14.70
CA ARG A 14 2.52 -3.99 15.58
C ARG A 14 3.28 -3.13 16.59
N ASP A 15 3.70 -1.95 16.15
CA ASP A 15 4.28 -0.90 16.97
C ASP A 15 4.03 0.47 16.33
N LEU A 16 4.62 1.54 16.87
CA LEU A 16 4.45 2.92 16.38
C LEU A 16 4.99 3.16 14.96
N GLN A 17 5.78 2.23 14.42
CA GLN A 17 6.46 2.35 13.14
C GLN A 17 6.30 1.11 12.26
N THR A 18 5.59 0.06 12.68
CA THR A 18 5.38 -1.13 11.86
C THR A 18 3.92 -1.55 11.75
N VAL A 19 3.55 -1.91 10.52
CA VAL A 19 2.22 -2.34 10.15
C VAL A 19 2.32 -3.76 9.61
N GLN A 20 1.52 -4.66 10.18
CA GLN A 20 1.33 -6.01 9.64
C GLN A 20 0.11 -6.03 8.72
N PHE A 21 0.29 -6.68 7.56
CA PHE A 21 -0.76 -7.01 6.61
C PHE A 21 -0.94 -8.53 6.58
N GLY A 22 -2.15 -8.99 6.88
CA GLY A 22 -2.50 -10.41 6.91
C GLY A 22 -2.67 -10.94 8.33
N VAL A 23 -3.65 -11.84 8.49
CA VAL A 23 -4.02 -12.49 9.76
C VAL A 23 -3.28 -13.81 9.99
N THR A 24 -2.84 -14.49 8.92
CA THR A 24 -2.13 -15.77 9.04
C THR A 24 -0.61 -15.56 9.04
N PRO A 25 0.15 -16.12 10.01
CA PRO A 25 1.60 -15.91 10.11
C PRO A 25 2.37 -16.30 8.84
N ALA A 26 1.91 -17.32 8.11
CA ALA A 26 2.53 -17.79 6.87
C ALA A 26 2.40 -16.81 5.69
N HIS A 27 1.46 -15.86 5.75
CA HIS A 27 1.21 -14.87 4.68
C HIS A 27 1.22 -13.43 5.21
N ALA A 28 1.59 -13.24 6.48
CA ALA A 28 1.64 -11.93 7.09
C ALA A 28 2.91 -11.21 6.65
N VAL A 29 2.73 -10.02 6.08
CA VAL A 29 3.84 -9.14 5.69
C VAL A 29 3.92 -8.01 6.69
N VAL A 30 5.10 -7.81 7.26
CA VAL A 30 5.38 -6.67 8.15
C VAL A 30 6.09 -5.58 7.36
N LEU A 31 5.51 -4.39 7.34
CA LEU A 31 6.02 -3.20 6.69
C LEU A 31 6.46 -2.19 7.76
N GLY A 32 7.75 -1.88 7.82
CA GLY A 32 8.30 -0.89 8.75
C GLY A 32 9.70 -0.42 8.35
N PRO A 33 10.10 0.84 8.53
CA PRO A 33 9.37 1.89 9.23
C PRO A 33 8.24 2.51 8.38
N VAL A 34 7.09 2.71 8.99
CA VAL A 34 5.86 3.32 8.48
C VAL A 34 5.33 4.21 9.60
N ASP A 35 5.51 5.52 9.46
CA ASP A 35 4.93 6.49 10.38
C ASP A 35 3.43 6.67 10.13
N THR A 36 2.72 7.36 11.03
CA THR A 36 1.26 7.57 10.95
C THR A 36 0.82 8.24 9.64
N ALA A 37 1.64 9.15 9.08
CA ALA A 37 1.32 9.80 7.81
C ALA A 37 1.40 8.81 6.65
N THR A 38 2.45 7.98 6.61
CA THR A 38 2.56 6.88 5.63
C THR A 38 1.44 5.85 5.82
N GLY A 39 1.06 5.51 7.06
CA GLY A 39 -0.05 4.61 7.35
C GLY A 39 -1.40 5.12 6.82
N SER A 40 -1.66 6.42 7.00
CA SER A 40 -2.84 7.08 6.43
C SER A 40 -2.83 7.11 4.91
N LEU A 41 -1.65 7.29 4.29
CA LEU A 41 -1.50 7.24 2.84
C LEU A 41 -1.82 5.84 2.29
N ILE A 42 -1.38 4.77 2.97
CA ILE A 42 -1.69 3.39 2.59
C ILE A 42 -3.21 3.15 2.53
N ASP A 43 -3.99 3.71 3.46
CA ASP A 43 -5.46 3.60 3.44
C ASP A 43 -6.11 4.26 2.22
N ARG A 44 -5.43 5.22 1.59
CA ARG A 44 -5.92 5.89 0.37
C ARG A 44 -5.58 5.12 -0.90
N ILE A 45 -4.70 4.12 -0.82
CA ILE A 45 -4.31 3.21 -1.91
C ILE A 45 -5.35 2.09 -1.99
N ASP A 46 -6.59 2.45 -2.33
CA ASP A 46 -7.74 1.56 -2.42
C ASP A 46 -8.09 1.14 -3.87
N GLY A 47 -7.28 1.58 -4.85
CA GLY A 47 -7.51 1.35 -6.27
C GLY A 47 -8.40 2.40 -6.96
N THR A 48 -8.95 3.36 -6.23
CA THR A 48 -9.74 4.46 -6.82
C THR A 48 -8.87 5.66 -7.22
N ARG A 49 -7.68 5.78 -6.63
CA ARG A 49 -6.74 6.89 -6.85
C ARG A 49 -5.55 6.46 -7.69
N GLY A 50 -5.20 7.28 -8.68
CA GLY A 50 -4.00 7.10 -9.49
C GLY A 50 -2.76 7.69 -8.79
N MET A 51 -1.56 7.34 -9.31
CA MET A 51 -0.28 7.83 -8.78
C MET A 51 -0.19 9.36 -8.69
N GLU A 52 -0.71 10.08 -9.68
CA GLU A 52 -0.69 11.56 -9.71
C GLU A 52 -1.51 12.17 -8.56
N LEU A 53 -2.69 11.62 -8.29
CA LEU A 53 -3.53 12.08 -7.19
C LEU A 53 -2.91 11.75 -5.83
N LEU A 54 -2.31 10.56 -5.69
CA LEU A 54 -1.59 10.18 -4.47
C LEU A 54 -0.39 11.09 -4.19
N ARG A 55 0.37 11.48 -5.24
CA ARG A 55 1.47 12.45 -5.12
C ARG A 55 0.97 13.82 -4.70
N ALA A 56 -0.10 14.31 -5.32
CA ALA A 56 -0.70 15.60 -4.97
C ALA A 56 -1.23 15.62 -3.52
N GLU A 57 -1.90 14.56 -3.09
CA GLU A 57 -2.38 14.43 -1.72
C GLU A 57 -1.24 14.30 -0.71
N ALA A 58 -0.17 13.58 -1.04
CA ALA A 58 1.02 13.47 -0.22
C ALA A 58 1.72 14.84 -0.07
N ALA A 59 1.86 15.59 -1.16
CA ALA A 59 2.39 16.95 -1.14
C ALA A 59 1.50 17.88 -0.28
N ALA A 60 0.17 17.74 -0.36
CA ALA A 60 -0.76 18.53 0.44
C ALA A 60 -0.65 18.28 1.95
N VAL A 61 -0.20 17.09 2.38
CA VAL A 61 0.08 16.78 3.78
C VAL A 61 1.55 16.97 4.19
N GLY A 62 2.38 17.51 3.28
CA GLY A 62 3.79 17.83 3.55
C GLY A 62 4.74 16.63 3.47
N LEU A 63 4.35 15.54 2.80
CA LEU A 63 5.24 14.41 2.58
C LEU A 63 6.28 14.74 1.48
N PRO A 64 7.54 14.26 1.63
CA PRO A 64 8.57 14.35 0.62
C PRO A 64 8.13 13.83 -0.76
N GLU A 65 8.55 14.55 -1.81
CA GLU A 65 8.41 14.06 -3.18
C GLU A 65 9.10 12.71 -3.34
N GLY A 66 8.42 11.76 -4.00
CA GLY A 66 8.91 10.40 -4.17
C GLY A 66 8.66 9.44 -3.01
N GLN A 67 8.13 9.91 -1.85
CA GLN A 67 7.73 9.00 -0.77
C GLN A 67 6.57 8.09 -1.19
N VAL A 68 5.63 8.61 -2.00
CA VAL A 68 4.54 7.82 -2.60
C VAL A 68 5.11 6.72 -3.51
N ASP A 69 6.03 7.06 -4.39
CA ASP A 69 6.66 6.11 -5.31
C ASP A 69 7.51 5.06 -4.58
N ALA A 70 8.23 5.46 -3.52
CA ALA A 70 8.96 4.54 -2.67
C ALA A 70 8.01 3.58 -1.93
N LEU A 71 6.91 4.09 -1.38
CA LEU A 71 5.88 3.30 -0.70
C LEU A 71 5.23 2.29 -1.65
N VAL A 72 4.78 2.73 -2.83
CA VAL A 72 4.13 1.87 -3.83
C VAL A 72 5.09 0.78 -4.29
N ARG A 73 6.37 1.11 -4.57
CA ARG A 73 7.38 0.09 -4.90
C ARG A 73 7.60 -0.90 -3.77
N ARG A 74 7.60 -0.44 -2.52
CA ARG A 74 7.78 -1.31 -1.35
C ARG A 74 6.60 -2.25 -1.14
N LEU A 75 5.37 -1.75 -1.29
CA LEU A 75 4.16 -2.55 -1.24
C LEU A 75 4.10 -3.56 -2.40
N ALA A 76 4.52 -3.15 -3.61
CA ALA A 76 4.64 -4.05 -4.76
C ALA A 76 5.66 -5.17 -4.51
N ALA A 77 6.87 -4.82 -4.03
CA ALA A 77 7.92 -5.78 -3.70
C ALA A 77 7.49 -6.76 -2.60
N ALA A 78 6.63 -6.31 -1.69
CA ALA A 78 6.07 -7.14 -0.62
C ALA A 78 4.82 -7.93 -1.05
N GLY A 79 4.38 -7.83 -2.30
CA GLY A 79 3.21 -8.54 -2.83
C GLY A 79 1.86 -8.03 -2.28
N LEU A 80 1.85 -6.84 -1.69
CA LEU A 80 0.69 -6.22 -1.02
C LEU A 80 -0.19 -5.39 -1.94
N LEU A 81 0.28 -5.08 -3.16
CA LEU A 81 -0.53 -4.41 -4.18
C LEU A 81 -1.20 -5.41 -5.10
N ASP A 82 -2.49 -5.20 -5.29
CA ASP A 82 -3.29 -5.70 -6.40
C ASP A 82 -3.24 -4.61 -7.47
N ASP A 83 -2.38 -4.77 -8.46
CA ASP A 83 -2.26 -3.77 -9.52
C ASP A 83 -3.33 -4.06 -10.57
N ALA A 84 -4.44 -3.32 -10.50
CA ALA A 84 -5.54 -3.40 -11.47
C ALA A 84 -5.07 -3.06 -12.91
N THR A 85 -3.85 -2.55 -13.08
CA THR A 85 -3.22 -2.22 -14.37
C THR A 85 -1.99 -3.07 -14.72
N ALA A 86 -1.48 -3.93 -13.82
CA ALA A 86 -0.50 -4.94 -14.20
C ALA A 86 -1.23 -6.20 -14.66
N GLY A 87 -1.64 -6.21 -15.93
CA GLY A 87 -2.14 -7.40 -16.59
C GLY A 87 -1.08 -8.50 -16.59
N GLY A 88 -1.08 -9.33 -15.55
CA GLY A 88 -0.55 -10.68 -15.53
C GLY A 88 -1.72 -11.64 -15.27
N PRO A 89 -1.89 -12.72 -16.05
CA PRO A 89 -3.12 -13.50 -16.07
C PRO A 89 -3.26 -14.37 -14.81
N ARG A 90 -3.71 -13.81 -13.69
CA ARG A 90 -4.17 -14.57 -12.50
C ARG A 90 -5.20 -13.87 -11.60
N ALA A 91 -5.83 -12.78 -12.04
CA ALA A 91 -6.91 -12.13 -11.29
C ALA A 91 -8.28 -12.31 -11.96
N GLN A 92 -8.58 -13.53 -12.43
CA GLN A 92 -9.94 -14.00 -12.67
C GLN A 92 -10.07 -15.39 -12.04
N ALA A 93 -10.47 -15.40 -10.79
CA ALA A 93 -11.04 -16.53 -10.06
C ALA A 93 -11.60 -15.92 -8.78
N VAL A 94 -12.88 -16.00 -8.42
CA VAL A 94 -14.10 -16.62 -8.96
C VAL A 94 -15.27 -15.84 -8.36
#